data_AF-A0A7C2AK49-F1
#
_entry.id   AF-A0A7C2AK49-F1
#
_cell.length_a   1.000
_cell.length_b   1.000
_cell.length_c   1.000
_cell.angle_alpha   90.00
_cell.angle_beta   90.00
_cell.angle_gamma   90.00
#
_symmetry.space_group_name_H-M   'P 1'
#
loop_
_entity.id
_entity.type
_entity.pdbx_description
1 polymer ?
#
loop_
_entity_poly.entity_id
_entity_poly.type
_entity_poly.pdbx_seq_one_letter_code
_entity_poly.pdbx_strand_id
1 'polypeptide(L)'
;MKGFDEYMKEFDRIMKKKYVIPKSKWTPQDEVVYLPKDPFRVPLKEAEELRFKALKYSFSHHYKNNTFYNKLCKERGVKPDDIKKPSDLVKIPLVPDKFFKDYPDDGRSFAVWLSNIYTGKLPEIYIKKRNPKTEDV
;
A
#
# COMPACT_ATOMS: atom_id res chain seq x y z
N MET A 1 -0.94 -23.62 29.69
CA MET A 1 -0.83 -22.47 28.77
C MET A 1 -0.14 -22.97 27.51
N LYS A 2 -0.72 -22.81 26.31
CA LYS A 2 -0.05 -23.21 25.07
C LYS A 2 1.25 -22.39 24.91
N GLY A 3 2.32 -23.03 24.44
CA GLY A 3 3.56 -22.31 24.12
C GLY A 3 3.38 -21.38 22.92
N PHE A 4 4.23 -20.35 22.79
CA PHE A 4 4.18 -19.39 21.68
C PHE A 4 4.15 -20.07 20.30
N ASP A 5 4.98 -21.10 20.11
CA ASP A 5 5.03 -21.84 18.85
C ASP A 5 3.73 -22.61 18.54
N GLU A 6 3.08 -23.14 19.56
CA GLU A 6 1.80 -23.85 19.41
C GLU A 6 0.66 -22.88 19.11
N TYR A 7 0.68 -21.70 19.74
CA TYR A 7 -0.24 -20.61 19.42
C TYR A 7 -0.06 -20.14 17.96
N MET A 8 1.17 -19.85 17.55
CA MET A 8 1.45 -19.36 16.18
C MET A 8 1.07 -20.39 15.12
N LYS A 9 1.28 -21.69 15.37
CA LYS A 9 0.82 -22.76 14.45
C LYS A 9 -0.69 -22.74 14.25
N GLU A 10 -1.47 -22.60 15.32
CA GLU A 10 -2.93 -22.56 15.23
C GLU A 10 -3.42 -21.27 14.58
N PHE A 11 -2.81 -20.13 14.92
CA PHE A 11 -3.08 -18.85 14.27
C PHE A 11 -2.83 -18.93 12.75
N ASP A 12 -1.64 -19.41 12.34
CA ASP A 12 -1.27 -19.56 10.93
C ASP A 12 -2.27 -20.46 10.18
N ARG A 13 -2.76 -21.52 10.82
CA ARG A 13 -3.76 -22.42 10.24
C ARG A 13 -5.07 -21.69 9.93
N ILE A 14 -5.54 -20.85 10.86
CA ILE A 14 -6.77 -20.05 10.69
C ILE A 14 -6.55 -18.98 9.62
N MET A 15 -5.42 -18.27 9.68
CA MET A 15 -5.07 -17.21 8.72
C MET A 15 -4.95 -17.75 7.30
N LYS A 16 -4.23 -18.86 7.10
CA LYS A 16 -4.07 -19.50 5.78
C LYS A 16 -5.38 -19.98 5.18
N LYS A 17 -6.35 -20.38 6.01
CA LYS A 17 -7.65 -20.87 5.54
C LYS A 17 -8.58 -19.75 5.06
N LYS A 18 -8.50 -18.56 5.66
CA LYS A 18 -9.53 -17.50 5.47
C LYS A 18 -9.01 -16.17 4.95
N TYR A 19 -7.78 -15.78 5.29
CA TYR A 19 -7.33 -14.38 5.16
C TYR A 19 -6.07 -14.23 4.30
N VAL A 20 -5.18 -15.22 4.29
CA VAL A 20 -3.96 -15.17 3.48
C VAL A 20 -4.30 -15.49 2.03
N ILE A 21 -3.96 -14.58 1.13
CA ILE A 21 -4.09 -14.80 -0.30
C ILE A 21 -3.10 -15.87 -0.79
N PRO A 22 -3.38 -16.60 -1.89
CA PRO A 22 -2.46 -17.60 -2.42
C PRO A 22 -1.07 -17.03 -2.71
N LYS A 23 -0.02 -17.78 -2.38
CA LYS A 23 1.38 -17.36 -2.58
C LYS A 23 1.70 -16.93 -4.02
N SER A 24 1.02 -17.51 -5.01
CA SER A 24 1.14 -17.13 -6.42
C SER A 24 0.67 -15.71 -6.74
N LYS A 25 -0.10 -15.08 -5.84
CA LYS A 25 -0.57 -13.70 -5.96
C LYS A 25 0.20 -12.72 -5.08
N TRP A 26 1.16 -13.19 -4.30
CA TRP A 26 1.90 -12.33 -3.39
C TRP A 26 2.69 -11.30 -4.17
N THR A 27 2.62 -10.07 -3.68
CA THR A 27 3.54 -9.01 -4.05
C THR A 27 4.71 -8.97 -3.06
N PRO A 28 5.77 -8.21 -3.36
CA PRO A 28 6.85 -7.98 -2.40
C PRO A 28 6.38 -7.38 -1.06
N GLN A 29 5.24 -6.69 -0.99
CA GLN A 29 4.69 -6.23 0.30
C GLN A 29 4.07 -7.37 1.10
N ASP A 30 3.34 -8.28 0.44
CA ASP A 30 2.79 -9.47 1.08
C ASP A 30 3.90 -10.36 1.66
N GLU A 31 5.04 -10.44 0.95
CA GLU A 31 6.22 -11.15 1.44
C GLU A 31 6.74 -10.61 2.78
N VAL A 32 6.76 -9.29 2.98
CA VAL A 32 7.18 -8.68 4.27
C VAL A 32 6.25 -9.07 5.40
N VAL A 33 4.94 -9.20 5.13
CA VAL A 33 3.93 -9.53 6.14
C VAL A 33 3.88 -11.02 6.43
N TYR A 34 3.99 -11.86 5.40
CA TYR A 34 3.70 -13.30 5.51
C TYR A 34 4.94 -14.21 5.58
N LEU A 35 6.13 -13.76 5.14
CA LEU A 35 7.34 -14.58 5.24
C LEU A 35 7.88 -14.65 6.68
N PRO A 36 8.02 -13.54 7.42
CA PRO A 36 8.53 -13.59 8.79
C PRO A 36 7.55 -14.32 9.71
N LYS A 37 8.03 -15.37 10.39
CA LYS A 37 7.27 -16.02 11.47
C LYS A 37 7.10 -15.10 12.68
N ASP A 38 8.13 -14.30 12.96
CA ASP A 38 8.13 -13.27 14.00
C ASP A 38 8.74 -11.98 13.40
N PRO A 39 7.93 -10.95 13.10
CA PRO A 39 8.40 -9.73 12.44
C PRO A 39 9.36 -8.91 13.31
N PHE A 40 9.40 -9.15 14.63
CA PHE A 40 10.31 -8.46 15.55
C PHE A 40 11.65 -9.18 15.73
N ARG A 41 11.79 -10.39 15.18
CA ARG A 41 13.00 -11.23 15.31
C ARG A 41 13.57 -11.65 13.96
N VAL A 42 13.47 -10.78 12.97
CA VAL A 42 14.09 -10.96 11.66
C VAL A 42 15.54 -10.44 11.72
N PRO A 43 16.55 -11.20 11.23
CA PRO A 43 17.91 -10.68 11.11
C PRO A 43 17.94 -9.37 10.31
N LEU A 44 18.72 -8.38 10.78
CA LEU A 44 18.73 -7.04 10.20
C LEU A 44 18.92 -7.02 8.67
N LYS A 45 19.85 -7.83 8.17
CA LYS A 45 20.11 -7.93 6.73
C LYS A 45 18.88 -8.39 5.94
N GLU A 46 18.19 -9.41 6.44
CA GLU A 46 16.98 -9.95 5.81
C GLU A 46 15.83 -8.93 5.88
N ALA A 47 15.66 -8.26 7.02
CA ALA A 47 14.66 -7.20 7.18
C ALA A 47 14.90 -6.05 6.19
N GLU A 48 16.15 -5.63 6.00
CA GLU A 48 16.52 -4.58 5.03
C GLU A 48 16.28 -4.99 3.58
N GLU A 49 16.57 -6.25 3.22
CA GLU A 49 16.31 -6.79 1.88
C GLU A 49 14.81 -6.87 1.58
N LEU A 50 14.00 -7.36 2.53
CA LEU A 50 12.54 -7.39 2.46
C LEU A 50 11.97 -5.99 2.30
N ARG A 51 12.40 -5.05 3.16
CA ARG A 51 12.00 -3.64 3.13
C ARG A 51 12.31 -2.99 1.78
N PHE A 52 13.52 -3.19 1.26
CA PHE A 52 13.91 -2.61 -0.03
C PHE A 52 13.04 -3.12 -1.18
N LYS A 53 12.82 -4.45 -1.27
CA LYS A 53 11.97 -5.05 -2.31
C LYS A 53 10.54 -4.51 -2.25
N ALA A 54 9.97 -4.45 -1.04
CA ALA A 54 8.61 -3.96 -0.83
C ALA A 54 8.43 -2.49 -1.20
N LEU A 55 9.35 -1.63 -0.75
CA LEU A 55 9.30 -0.20 -1.05
C LEU A 55 9.54 0.09 -2.53
N LYS A 56 10.52 -0.59 -3.17
CA LYS A 56 10.75 -0.45 -4.60
C LYS A 56 9.53 -0.86 -5.43
N TYR A 57 8.90 -1.98 -5.07
CA TYR A 57 7.67 -2.41 -5.74
C TYR A 57 6.54 -1.41 -5.53
N SER A 58 6.32 -0.97 -4.28
CA SER A 58 5.26 -0.01 -3.94
C SER A 58 5.43 1.29 -4.70
N PHE A 59 6.65 1.85 -4.70
CA PHE A 59 7.00 3.04 -5.46
C PHE A 59 6.70 2.87 -6.95
N SER A 60 7.15 1.77 -7.55
CA SER A 60 6.93 1.49 -8.98
C SER A 60 5.44 1.36 -9.32
N HIS A 61 4.68 0.70 -8.43
CA HIS A 61 3.24 0.52 -8.59
C HIS A 61 2.49 1.85 -8.52
N HIS A 62 2.77 2.69 -7.51
CA HIS A 62 2.14 4.01 -7.39
C HIS A 62 2.58 4.95 -8.51
N TYR A 63 3.86 4.98 -8.87
CA TYR A 63 4.35 5.78 -10.00
C TYR A 63 3.60 5.46 -11.30
N LYS A 64 3.30 4.18 -11.54
CA LYS A 64 2.59 3.75 -12.75
C LYS A 64 1.08 4.00 -12.68
N ASN A 65 0.46 3.80 -11.53
CA ASN A 65 -1.00 3.66 -11.42
C ASN A 65 -1.70 4.78 -10.65
N ASN A 66 -0.97 5.80 -10.18
CA ASN A 66 -1.53 6.94 -9.45
C ASN A 66 -1.22 8.23 -10.20
N THR A 67 -2.26 8.92 -10.65
CA THR A 67 -2.13 10.13 -11.47
C THR A 67 -1.40 11.25 -10.74
N PHE A 68 -1.78 11.53 -9.50
CA PHE A 68 -1.14 12.55 -8.67
C PHE A 68 0.34 12.21 -8.42
N TYR A 69 0.60 10.99 -7.93
CA TYR A 69 1.94 10.59 -7.53
C TYR A 69 2.90 10.50 -8.73
N ASN A 70 2.40 10.09 -9.91
CA ASN A 70 3.17 10.15 -11.16
C ASN A 70 3.63 11.58 -11.49
N LYS A 71 2.72 12.57 -11.37
CA LYS A 71 3.04 13.98 -11.62
C LYS A 71 4.07 14.50 -10.62
N LEU A 72 3.86 14.25 -9.32
CA LEU A 72 4.81 14.62 -8.27
C LEU A 72 6.21 14.05 -8.54
N CYS A 73 6.31 12.79 -8.94
CA CYS A 73 7.59 12.17 -9.25
C CYS A 73 8.26 12.79 -10.48
N LYS A 74 7.50 13.08 -11.54
CA LYS A 74 8.01 13.76 -12.74
C LYS A 74 8.52 15.17 -12.44
N GLU A 75 7.78 15.94 -11.65
CA GLU A 75 8.20 17.29 -11.21
C GLU A 75 9.49 17.26 -10.39
N ARG A 76 9.69 16.21 -9.60
CA ARG A 76 10.93 15.98 -8.83
C ARG A 76 12.04 15.29 -9.62
N GLY A 77 11.78 14.91 -10.88
CA GLY A 77 12.76 14.23 -11.74
C GLY A 77 13.15 12.83 -11.28
N VAL A 78 12.27 12.10 -10.57
CA VAL A 78 12.55 10.76 -10.04
C VAL A 78 11.66 9.71 -10.71
N LYS A 79 12.23 8.57 -11.10
CA LYS A 79 11.52 7.42 -11.69
C LYS A 79 11.95 6.09 -11.03
N PRO A 80 11.16 5.00 -11.20
CA PRO A 80 11.47 3.69 -10.62
C PRO A 80 12.89 3.17 -10.85
N ASP A 81 13.45 3.43 -12.03
CA ASP A 81 14.80 2.98 -12.41
C ASP A 81 15.93 3.64 -11.61
N ASP A 82 15.65 4.76 -10.94
CA ASP A 82 16.63 5.47 -10.11
C ASP A 82 16.85 4.79 -8.74
N ILE A 83 16.00 3.82 -8.40
CA ILE A 83 16.01 3.08 -7.13
C ILE A 83 16.67 1.72 -7.34
N LYS A 84 17.99 1.66 -7.15
CA LYS A 84 18.81 0.46 -7.43
C LYS A 84 19.34 -0.21 -6.17
N LYS A 85 19.50 0.55 -5.08
CA LYS A 85 19.99 0.06 -3.77
C LYS A 85 19.21 0.71 -2.60
N PRO A 86 19.29 0.16 -1.38
CA PRO A 86 18.56 0.70 -0.22
C PRO A 86 18.79 2.19 0.04
N SER A 87 20.02 2.70 -0.17
CA SER A 87 20.32 4.12 -0.01
C SER A 87 19.60 5.04 -1.00
N ASP A 88 19.06 4.50 -2.11
CA ASP A 88 18.30 5.29 -3.09
C ASP A 88 16.86 5.55 -2.62
N LEU A 89 16.36 4.84 -1.59
CA LEU A 89 14.98 5.02 -1.10
C LEU A 89 14.69 6.46 -0.67
N VAL A 90 15.71 7.20 -0.23
CA VAL A 90 15.59 8.63 0.14
C VAL A 90 15.24 9.54 -1.04
N LYS A 91 15.39 9.06 -2.28
CA LYS A 91 14.99 9.79 -3.50
C LYS A 91 13.49 9.75 -3.73
N ILE A 92 12.79 8.77 -3.13
CA ILE A 92 11.34 8.60 -3.31
C ILE A 92 10.63 9.84 -2.75
N PRO A 93 9.85 10.58 -3.56
CA PRO A 93 9.15 11.77 -3.09
C PRO A 93 8.17 11.43 -1.96
N LEU A 94 8.27 12.20 -0.87
CA LEU A 94 7.29 12.18 0.20
C LEU A 94 6.06 12.99 -0.22
N VAL A 95 4.88 12.50 0.14
CA VAL A 95 3.63 13.25 -0.02
C VAL A 95 3.44 14.13 1.22
N PRO A 96 3.35 15.46 1.09
CA PRO A 96 3.11 16.34 2.23
C PRO A 96 1.78 16.02 2.90
N ASP A 97 1.71 16.09 4.24
CA ASP A 97 0.48 15.84 4.98
C ASP A 97 -0.64 16.83 4.60
N LYS A 98 -0.27 18.09 4.31
CA LYS A 98 -1.16 19.15 3.85
C LYS A 98 -1.96 18.76 2.60
N PHE A 99 -1.37 17.95 1.73
CA PHE A 99 -2.05 17.45 0.53
C PHE A 99 -3.35 16.70 0.85
N PHE A 100 -3.37 15.95 1.95
CA PHE A 100 -4.55 15.20 2.40
C PHE A 100 -5.53 16.04 3.24
N LYS A 101 -5.15 17.27 3.60
CA LYS A 101 -5.98 18.21 4.37
C LYS A 101 -6.65 19.26 3.49
N ASP A 102 -6.06 19.57 2.34
CA ASP A 102 -6.57 20.55 1.37
C ASP A 102 -7.54 19.92 0.34
N TYR A 103 -8.41 19.00 0.77
CA TYR A 103 -9.41 18.40 -0.13
C TYR A 103 -10.60 19.36 -0.36
N PRO A 104 -11.29 19.30 -1.52
CA PRO A 104 -12.45 20.14 -1.77
C PRO A 104 -13.66 19.77 -0.91
N ASP A 105 -14.41 20.78 -0.47
CA ASP A 105 -15.62 20.59 0.36
C ASP A 105 -16.86 20.21 -0.45
N ASP A 106 -16.89 20.51 -1.76
CA ASP A 106 -18.00 20.13 -2.63
C ASP A 106 -17.83 18.70 -3.16
N GLY A 107 -18.93 17.95 -3.21
CA GLY A 107 -18.88 16.53 -3.54
C GLY A 107 -18.34 16.20 -4.93
N ARG A 108 -18.52 17.08 -5.93
CA ARG A 108 -18.01 16.83 -7.28
C ARG A 108 -16.51 17.00 -7.33
N SER A 109 -16.00 18.12 -6.84
CA SER A 109 -14.55 18.37 -6.81
C SER A 109 -13.85 17.38 -5.88
N PHE A 110 -14.48 16.99 -4.77
CA PHE A 110 -13.98 15.93 -3.90
C PHE A 110 -13.84 14.60 -4.64
N ALA A 111 -14.84 14.18 -5.40
CA ALA A 111 -14.76 12.95 -6.19
C ALA A 111 -13.66 13.00 -7.26
N VAL A 112 -13.47 14.16 -7.92
CA VAL A 112 -12.38 14.37 -8.88
C VAL A 112 -11.01 14.39 -8.18
N TRP A 113 -10.91 14.99 -6.99
CA TRP A 113 -9.69 14.97 -6.20
C TRP A 113 -9.35 13.52 -5.78
N LEU A 114 -10.33 12.78 -5.26
CA LEU A 114 -10.18 11.39 -4.84
C LEU A 114 -9.74 10.49 -6.00
N SER A 115 -10.30 10.70 -7.20
CA SER A 115 -9.92 9.93 -8.40
C SER A 115 -8.46 10.13 -8.81
N ASN A 116 -7.90 11.31 -8.56
CA ASN A 116 -6.50 11.60 -8.88
C ASN A 116 -5.51 11.00 -7.89
N ILE A 117 -5.93 10.81 -6.64
CA ILE A 117 -5.08 10.26 -5.57
C ILE A 117 -5.24 8.75 -5.37
N TYR A 118 -6.29 8.18 -5.95
CA TYR A 118 -6.49 6.74 -5.96
C TYR A 118 -5.43 6.04 -6.81
N THR A 119 -4.98 4.86 -6.37
CA THR A 119 -4.01 4.05 -7.12
C THR A 119 -4.73 2.89 -7.79
N GLY A 120 -4.69 2.85 -9.12
CA GLY A 120 -5.34 1.82 -9.92
C GLY A 120 -6.71 2.26 -10.45
N LYS A 121 -7.61 1.29 -10.63
CA LYS A 121 -8.95 1.55 -11.18
C LYS A 121 -9.92 1.90 -10.07
N LEU A 122 -10.60 3.03 -10.20
CA LEU A 122 -11.70 3.38 -9.32
C LEU A 122 -12.79 2.31 -9.39
N PRO A 123 -13.41 1.96 -8.25
CA PRO A 123 -14.58 1.11 -8.25
C PRO A 123 -15.75 1.82 -8.95
N GLU A 124 -16.64 1.04 -9.55
CA GLU A 124 -17.93 1.58 -10.01
C GLU A 124 -18.78 1.90 -8.78
N ILE A 125 -19.09 3.19 -8.61
CA ILE A 125 -19.90 3.66 -7.49
C ILE A 125 -21.37 3.61 -7.91
N TYR A 126 -22.15 2.80 -7.19
CA TYR A 126 -23.60 2.73 -7.36
C TYR A 126 -24.32 3.34 -6.15
N ILE A 127 -24.98 4.48 -6.36
CA ILE A 127 -25.77 5.14 -5.33
C ILE A 127 -27.25 4.82 -5.56
N LYS A 128 -27.84 4.04 -4.64
CA LYS A 128 -29.24 3.58 -4.74
C LYS A 128 -30.28 4.71 -4.72
N LYS A 129 -29.99 5.81 -4.03
CA LYS A 129 -30.92 6.93 -3.80
C LYS A 129 -30.35 8.23 -4.34
N ARG A 130 -31.23 9.14 -4.78
CA ARG A 130 -30.82 10.45 -5.33
C ARG A 130 -30.19 11.38 -4.29
N ASN A 131 -30.58 11.25 -3.01
CA ASN A 131 -30.01 11.92 -1.84
C ASN A 131 -29.80 10.88 -0.71
N PRO A 132 -28.73 10.07 -0.76
CA PRO A 132 -28.42 9.13 0.30
C PRO A 132 -28.05 9.89 1.58
N LYS A 133 -28.49 9.41 2.74
CA LYS A 133 -27.91 9.83 4.03
C LYS A 133 -26.60 9.09 4.25
N THR A 134 -25.77 9.56 5.19
CA THR A 134 -24.51 8.87 5.57
C THR A 134 -24.74 7.39 5.93
N GLU A 135 -25.92 7.07 6.46
CA GLU A 135 -26.35 5.73 6.87
C GLU A 135 -26.70 4.80 5.69
N ASP A 136 -26.89 5.35 4.50
CA ASP A 136 -27.33 4.61 3.30
C ASP A 136 -26.15 4.07 2.44
N VAL A 137 -24.89 4.32 2.84
CA VAL A 137 -23.66 4.03 2.09
C VAL A 137 -22.76 3.06 2.83
#